data_AF-A8DW54-F1
#
_entry.id   AF-A8DW54-F1
#
_cell.length_a   1.000
_cell.length_b   1.000
_cell.length_c   1.000
_cell.angle_alpha   90.00
_cell.angle_beta   90.00
_cell.angle_gamma   90.00
#
_symmetry.space_group_name_H-M   'P 1'
#
loop_
_entity.id
_entity.type
_entity.pdbx_description
1 polymer ?
#
loop_
_entity_poly.entity_id
_entity_poly.type
_entity_poly.pdbx_seq_one_letter_code
_entity_poly.pdbx_strand_id
1 'polypeptide(L)'
;MCLQIGPMVGGITPQEASERLSVFQSRFDDLWRKFVTYSGGEQLFGLEVTEYPDLVRIKKELGLLQKLYGLYNAVIDGVNGYYDILWTEVDIEKINNELLDFQNR
;
A
#
# COMPACT_ATOMS: atom_id res chain seq x y z
N MET A 1 7.14 -18.15 15.99
CA MET A 1 6.86 -17.97 14.55
C MET A 1 6.38 -16.53 14.36
N CYS A 2 7.20 -15.68 13.73
CA CYS A 2 7.17 -14.21 13.83
C CYS A 2 5.99 -13.52 13.11
N LEU A 3 4.75 -13.67 13.58
CA LEU A 3 3.56 -13.09 12.94
C LEU A 3 2.86 -11.96 13.72
N GLN A 4 3.57 -11.23 14.58
CA GLN A 4 2.92 -10.23 15.46
C GLN A 4 3.32 -8.76 15.20
N ILE A 5 3.78 -8.42 13.99
CA ILE A 5 4.25 -7.06 13.69
C ILE A 5 3.65 -6.60 12.36
N GLY A 6 2.46 -5.98 12.42
CA GLY A 6 1.82 -5.36 11.25
C GLY A 6 2.63 -4.19 10.67
N PRO A 7 2.24 -3.67 9.49
CA PRO A 7 2.95 -2.56 8.84
C PRO A 7 2.95 -1.26 9.67
N MET A 8 2.08 -1.15 10.67
CA MET A 8 1.98 0.01 11.58
C MET A 8 2.97 0.00 12.75
N VAL A 9 3.88 -0.98 12.84
CA VAL A 9 4.85 -0.98 13.95
C VAL A 9 5.90 0.10 13.73
N GLY A 10 5.99 1.02 14.70
CA GLY A 10 6.97 2.10 14.67
C GLY A 10 8.42 1.58 14.72
N GLY A 11 9.32 2.35 14.12
CA GLY A 11 10.76 2.06 14.13
C GLY A 11 11.28 1.23 12.95
N ILE A 12 10.44 0.93 11.95
CA ILE A 12 10.87 0.29 10.70
C ILE A 12 10.99 1.31 9.58
N THR A 13 11.84 1.03 8.59
CA THR A 13 11.96 1.90 7.41
C THR A 13 10.65 1.87 6.62
N PRO A 14 10.29 2.94 5.91
CA PRO A 14 9.06 2.93 5.11
C PRO A 14 9.09 1.91 3.97
N GLN A 15 10.28 1.56 3.46
CA GLN A 15 10.46 0.48 2.50
C GLN A 15 10.09 -0.88 3.11
N GLU A 16 10.57 -1.15 4.32
CA GLU A 16 10.22 -2.38 5.05
C GLU A 16 8.74 -2.41 5.46
N ALA A 17 8.17 -1.25 5.84
CA ALA A 17 6.73 -1.12 6.08
C ALA A 17 5.90 -1.42 4.82
N SER A 18 6.35 -0.93 3.66
CA SER A 18 5.74 -1.17 2.35
C SER A 18 5.79 -2.65 1.96
N GLU A 19 6.92 -3.32 2.20
CA GLU A 19 7.07 -4.76 1.91
C GLU A 19 6.13 -5.59 2.80
N ARG A 20 6.08 -5.29 4.11
CA ARG A 20 5.14 -5.93 5.04
C ARG A 20 3.68 -5.67 4.67
N LEU A 21 3.36 -4.45 4.22
CA LEU A 21 2.03 -4.11 3.73
C LEU A 21 1.65 -4.96 2.52
N SER A 22 2.57 -5.15 1.56
CA SER A 22 2.34 -5.98 0.37
C SER A 22 2.02 -7.43 0.73
N VAL A 23 2.80 -8.04 1.64
CA VAL A 23 2.54 -9.39 2.14
C VAL A 23 1.17 -9.48 2.83
N PHE A 24 0.81 -8.48 3.63
CA PHE A 24 -0.48 -8.45 4.31
C PHE A 24 -1.65 -8.28 3.33
N GLN A 25 -1.50 -7.43 2.31
CA GLN A 25 -2.49 -7.25 1.25
C GLN A 25 -2.75 -8.54 0.49
N SER A 26 -1.70 -9.25 0.05
CA SER A 26 -1.86 -10.53 -0.65
C SER A 26 -2.67 -11.56 0.16
N ARG A 27 -2.41 -11.65 1.47
CA ARG A 27 -3.18 -12.52 2.37
C ARG A 27 -4.62 -12.04 2.55
N PHE A 28 -4.82 -10.74 2.64
CA PHE A 28 -6.14 -10.14 2.76
C PHE A 28 -6.97 -10.38 1.49
N ASP A 29 -6.38 -10.28 0.30
CA ASP A 29 -7.07 -10.52 -0.96
C ASP A 29 -7.55 -11.97 -1.09
N ASP A 30 -6.75 -12.93 -0.63
CA ASP A 30 -7.17 -14.34 -0.55
C ASP A 30 -8.36 -14.54 0.38
N LEU A 31 -8.34 -13.88 1.55
CA LEU A 31 -9.46 -13.90 2.50
C LEU A 31 -10.70 -13.24 1.91
N TRP A 32 -10.53 -12.08 1.25
CA TRP A 32 -11.60 -11.32 0.62
C TRP A 32 -12.27 -12.11 -0.49
N ARG A 33 -11.49 -12.81 -1.32
CA ARG A 33 -12.01 -13.69 -2.36
C ARG A 33 -12.89 -14.81 -1.77
N LYS A 34 -12.43 -15.46 -0.69
CA LYS A 34 -13.23 -16.49 0.00
C LYS A 34 -14.52 -15.91 0.55
N PHE A 35 -14.45 -14.75 1.19
CA PHE A 35 -15.63 -14.04 1.70
C PHE A 35 -16.64 -13.79 0.58
N VAL A 36 -16.22 -13.23 -0.56
CA VAL A 36 -17.11 -13.00 -1.72
C VAL A 36 -17.75 -14.28 -2.23
N THR A 37 -16.98 -15.38 -2.34
CA THR A 37 -17.51 -16.67 -2.78
C THR A 37 -18.53 -17.24 -1.80
N TYR A 38 -18.27 -17.16 -0.49
CA TYR A 38 -19.19 -17.66 0.52
C TYR A 38 -20.47 -16.83 0.59
N SER A 39 -20.37 -15.50 0.62
CA SER A 39 -21.56 -14.63 0.63
C SER A 39 -22.39 -14.77 -0.65
N GLY A 40 -21.74 -14.97 -1.81
CA GLY A 40 -22.45 -15.29 -3.05
C GLY A 40 -23.17 -16.63 -3.00
N GLY A 41 -22.58 -17.64 -2.33
CA GLY A 41 -23.23 -18.92 -2.05
C GLY A 41 -24.40 -18.79 -1.08
N GLU A 42 -24.23 -18.08 0.03
CA GLU A 42 -25.29 -17.80 1.01
C GLU A 42 -26.50 -17.16 0.32
N GLN A 43 -26.27 -16.14 -0.52
CA GLN A 43 -27.32 -15.48 -1.29
C GLN A 43 -28.01 -16.43 -2.29
N LEU A 44 -27.25 -17.29 -2.97
CA LEU A 44 -27.80 -18.24 -3.95
C LEU A 44 -28.70 -19.30 -3.29
N PHE A 45 -28.32 -19.76 -2.09
CA PHE A 45 -29.08 -20.77 -1.34
C PHE A 45 -30.12 -20.16 -0.38
N GLY A 46 -30.24 -18.82 -0.33
CA GLY A 46 -31.20 -18.12 0.53
C GLY A 46 -30.86 -18.20 2.02
N LEU A 47 -29.59 -18.38 2.37
CA LEU A 47 -29.10 -18.33 3.74
C LEU A 47 -28.93 -16.87 4.20
N GLU A 48 -28.94 -16.64 5.51
CA GLU A 48 -28.65 -15.33 6.07
C GLU A 48 -27.20 -14.95 5.76
N VAL A 49 -27.00 -13.83 5.06
CA VAL A 49 -25.67 -13.36 4.67
C VAL A 49 -24.94 -12.84 5.90
N THR A 50 -23.81 -13.45 6.24
CA THR A 50 -23.04 -13.01 7.41
C THR A 50 -22.22 -11.76 7.07
N GLU A 51 -22.55 -10.62 7.68
CA GLU A 51 -21.80 -9.38 7.50
C GLU A 51 -20.53 -9.33 8.38
N TYR A 52 -19.38 -9.02 7.78
CA TYR A 52 -18.10 -8.82 8.49
C TYR A 52 -17.65 -7.36 8.38
N PRO A 53 -18.16 -6.45 9.23
CA PRO A 53 -17.85 -5.02 9.14
C PRO A 53 -16.35 -4.72 9.31
N ASP A 54 -15.63 -5.51 10.11
CA ASP A 54 -14.18 -5.39 10.27
C ASP A 54 -13.42 -5.66 8.97
N LEU A 55 -13.90 -6.57 8.12
CA LEU A 55 -13.26 -6.89 6.85
C LEU A 55 -13.30 -5.67 5.92
N VAL A 56 -14.43 -4.96 5.89
CA VAL A 56 -14.58 -3.72 5.11
C VAL A 56 -13.70 -2.60 5.68
N ARG A 57 -13.61 -2.49 7.01
CA ARG A 57 -12.75 -1.51 7.68
C ARG A 57 -11.27 -1.74 7.34
N ILE A 58 -10.79 -2.98 7.48
CA ILE A 58 -9.40 -3.36 7.16
C ILE A 58 -9.09 -3.07 5.69
N LYS A 59 -10.01 -3.36 4.75
CA LYS A 59 -9.82 -3.03 3.33
C LYS A 59 -9.58 -1.54 3.10
N LYS A 60 -10.33 -0.67 3.80
CA LYS A 60 -10.15 0.80 3.71
C LYS A 60 -8.80 1.23 4.30
N GLU A 61 -8.46 0.72 5.48
CA GLU A 61 -7.19 1.01 6.15
C GLU A 61 -5.98 0.60 5.28
N LEU A 62 -6.02 -0.58 4.67
CA LEU A 62 -4.99 -1.04 3.74
C LEU A 62 -4.85 -0.15 2.51
N GLY A 63 -5.96 0.33 1.96
CA GLY A 63 -5.94 1.27 0.83
C GLY A 63 -5.30 2.61 1.19
N LEU A 64 -5.52 3.12 2.40
CA LEU A 64 -4.88 4.35 2.88
C LEU A 64 -3.37 4.16 3.07
N LEU A 65 -2.96 3.05 3.70
CA LEU A 65 -1.55 2.72 3.90
C LEU A 65 -0.81 2.56 2.57
N GLN A 66 -1.44 1.95 1.57
CA GLN A 66 -0.83 1.77 0.25
C GLN A 66 -0.57 3.11 -0.45
N LYS A 67 -1.50 4.06 -0.36
CA LYS A 67 -1.30 5.41 -0.91
C LYS A 67 -0.15 6.13 -0.21
N LEU A 68 -0.09 6.04 1.11
CA LEU A 68 0.94 6.69 1.91
C LEU A 68 2.34 6.17 1.57
N TYR A 69 2.55 4.85 1.66
CA TYR A 69 3.85 4.24 1.39
C TYR A 69 4.21 4.26 -0.10
N GLY A 70 3.21 4.19 -0.99
CA GLY A 70 3.43 4.32 -2.43
C GLY A 70 3.98 5.70 -2.81
N LEU A 71 3.40 6.79 -2.26
CA LEU A 71 3.92 8.14 -2.47
C LEU A 71 5.33 8.29 -1.89
N TYR A 72 5.54 7.80 -0.67
CA TYR A 72 6.84 7.88 -0.01
C TYR A 72 7.95 7.19 -0.81
N ASN A 73 7.69 5.96 -1.29
CA ASN A 73 8.65 5.24 -2.12
C ASN A 73 8.93 5.99 -3.43
N ALA A 74 7.90 6.55 -4.09
CA ALA A 74 8.09 7.31 -5.33
C ALA A 74 8.97 8.55 -5.13
N VAL A 75 8.82 9.27 -4.02
CA VAL A 75 9.69 10.41 -3.68
C VAL A 75 11.12 9.95 -3.40
N ILE A 76 11.30 8.88 -2.62
CA ILE A 76 12.63 8.32 -2.35
C ILE A 76 13.32 7.89 -3.64
N ASP A 77 12.62 7.16 -4.51
CA ASP A 77 13.19 6.66 -5.76
C ASP A 77 13.57 7.83 -6.68
N GLY A 78 12.76 8.89 -6.74
CA GLY A 78 13.07 10.12 -7.47
C GLY A 78 14.32 10.82 -6.93
N VAL A 79 14.39 11.02 -5.61
CA VAL A 79 15.53 11.69 -4.96
C VAL A 79 16.81 10.86 -5.08
N ASN A 80 16.72 9.53 -4.90
CA ASN A 80 17.84 8.62 -5.12
C ASN A 80 18.33 8.68 -6.58
N GLY A 81 17.40 8.74 -7.54
CA GLY A 81 17.72 8.91 -8.95
C GLY A 81 18.51 10.18 -9.25
N TYR A 82 18.32 11.27 -8.50
CA TYR A 82 19.11 12.49 -8.67
C TYR A 82 20.58 12.34 -8.22
N TYR A 83 20.85 11.51 -7.22
CA TYR A 83 22.22 11.27 -6.76
C TYR A 83 23.07 10.50 -7.77
N ASP A 84 22.44 9.75 -8.69
CA ASP A 84 23.13 8.99 -9.73
C ASP A 84 23.44 9.81 -11.00
N ILE A 85 22.96 11.06 -11.08
CA ILE A 85 23.18 11.94 -12.24
C ILE A 85 24.55 12.62 -12.12
N LEU A 86 25.36 12.56 -13.18
CA LEU A 86 26.59 13.35 -13.25
C LEU A 86 26.27 14.84 -13.21
N TRP A 87 27.03 15.63 -12.44
CA TRP A 87 26.85 17.09 -12.34
C TRP A 87 26.76 17.83 -13.68
N THR A 88 27.43 17.33 -14.72
CA THR A 88 27.39 17.91 -16.08
C THR A 88 26.08 17.67 -16.83
N GLU A 89 25.28 16.69 -16.39
CA GLU A 89 24.02 16.26 -16.99
C GLU A 89 22.82 16.60 -16.10
N VAL A 90 23.05 17.23 -14.95
CA VAL A 90 21.99 17.66 -14.02
C VAL A 90 21.17 18.78 -14.65
N ASP A 91 19.89 18.50 -14.88
CA ASP A 91 18.89 19.48 -15.28
C ASP A 91 18.07 19.92 -14.06
N ILE A 92 18.38 21.13 -13.56
CA ILE A 92 17.77 21.69 -12.35
C ILE A 92 16.29 22.06 -12.59
N GLU A 93 15.91 22.46 -13.80
CA GLU A 93 14.51 22.81 -14.12
C GLU A 93 13.64 21.55 -14.13
N LYS A 94 14.16 20.45 -14.70
CA LYS A 94 13.48 19.16 -14.67
C LYS A 94 13.26 18.66 -13.24
N ILE A 95 14.29 18.72 -12.39
CA ILE A 95 14.18 18.31 -10.97
C ILE A 95 13.14 19.15 -10.24
N ASN A 96 13.13 20.48 -10.43
CA ASN A 96 12.14 21.35 -9.82
C ASN A 96 10.71 21.01 -10.25
N ASN A 97 10.49 20.71 -11.53
CA ASN A 97 9.17 20.31 -12.03
C ASN A 97 8.70 18.98 -11.44
N GLU A 98 9.59 17.99 -11.29
CA GLU A 98 9.27 16.71 -10.65
C GLU A 98 8.95 16.88 -9.16
N LEU A 99 9.72 17.70 -8.44
CA LEU A 99 9.43 18.03 -7.03
C LEU A 99 8.09 18.73 -6.85
N LEU A 100 7.72 19.63 -7.77
CA LEU A 100 6.41 20.28 -7.77
C LEU A 100 5.28 19.28 -8.05
N ASP A 101 5.48 18.29 -8.93
CA ASP A 101 4.49 17.23 -9.18
C ASP A 101 4.25 16.37 -7.94
N PHE A 102 5.32 16.00 -7.21
CA PHE A 102 5.19 15.27 -5.93
C PHE A 102 4.43 16.07 -4.87
N GLN A 103 4.52 17.40 -4.88
CA GLN A 103 3.77 18.26 -3.95
C GLN A 103 2.27 18.35 -4.28
N ASN A 104 1.89 18.15 -5.54
CA ASN A 104 0.52 18.27 -6.03
C ASN A 104 -0.27 16.94 -5.99
N ARG A 105 0.36 15.83 -5.61
CA ARG A 105 -0.25 14.48 -5.54
C ARG A 105 -0.57 14.06 -4.10
#